data_AF-A0A2J4YMK3-F1
#
_entry.id   AF-A0A2J4YMK3-F1
#
_cell.length_a   1.000
_cell.length_b   1.000
_cell.length_c   1.000
_cell.angle_alpha   90.00
_cell.angle_beta   90.00
_cell.angle_gamma   90.00
#
_symmetry.space_group_name_H-M   'P 1'
#
loop_
_entity.id
_entity.type
_entity.pdbx_description
1 polymer ?
#
loop_
_entity_poly.entity_id
_entity_poly.type
_entity_poly.pdbx_seq_one_letter_code
_entity_poly.pdbx_strand_id
1 'polypeptide(L)'
;MSFFSPVNQARWARFRHNRRGYWSLWLFLALFACSLCAELIANDKPLLVQYRGSFYVPLLKNYSETTFGGSFATAADYQDPWLQKRLADNGWALWAPVRFGATTINFATDAPFPSPPSGQNWLGTDANGGDVLARILYGTRISILFG
;
A
#
# COMPACT_ATOMS: atom_id res chain seq x y z
N MET A 1 13.37 -37.48 -4.99
CA MET A 1 11.98 -37.99 -5.12
C MET A 1 11.07 -36.79 -5.28
N SER A 2 10.29 -36.73 -6.37
CA SER A 2 9.35 -35.62 -6.59
C SER A 2 8.12 -35.80 -5.69
N PHE A 3 7.77 -34.76 -4.92
CA PHE A 3 6.59 -34.72 -4.05
C PHE A 3 5.24 -34.84 -4.80
N PHE A 4 5.21 -34.72 -6.13
CA PHE A 4 3.97 -34.74 -6.92
C PHE A 4 3.71 -36.10 -7.57
N SER A 5 2.44 -36.52 -7.59
CA SER A 5 1.99 -37.72 -8.33
C SER A 5 2.33 -37.59 -9.83
N PRO A 6 2.57 -38.72 -10.55
CA PRO A 6 2.91 -38.68 -11.98
C PRO A 6 1.88 -37.94 -12.85
N VAL A 7 0.60 -38.03 -12.48
CA VAL A 7 -0.50 -37.32 -13.16
C VAL A 7 -0.37 -35.81 -13.01
N ASN A 8 -0.03 -35.31 -11.82
CA ASN A 8 0.16 -33.87 -11.58
C ASN A 8 1.42 -33.34 -12.29
N GLN A 9 2.48 -34.14 -12.38
CA GLN A 9 3.67 -33.79 -13.16
C GLN A 9 3.35 -33.62 -14.65
N ALA A 10 2.57 -34.54 -15.23
CA ALA A 10 2.14 -34.46 -16.63
C ALA A 10 1.24 -33.25 -16.89
N ARG A 11 0.31 -32.93 -15.97
CA ARG A 11 -0.53 -31.72 -16.03
C ARG A 11 0.32 -30.45 -15.99
N TRP A 12 1.30 -30.39 -15.09
CA TRP A 12 2.21 -29.24 -14.98
C TRP A 12 3.09 -29.07 -16.24
N ALA A 13 3.58 -30.16 -16.82
CA ALA A 13 4.32 -30.12 -18.07
C ALA A 13 3.46 -29.59 -19.23
N ARG A 14 2.20 -30.04 -19.35
CA ARG A 14 1.24 -29.52 -20.35
C ARG A 14 0.94 -28.04 -20.13
N PHE A 15 0.76 -27.60 -18.88
CA PHE A 15 0.51 -26.19 -18.55
C PHE A 15 1.71 -25.31 -18.92
N ARG A 16 2.95 -25.73 -18.57
CA ARG A 16 4.18 -25.02 -18.94
C ARG A 16 4.40 -24.91 -20.45
N HIS A 17 3.87 -25.86 -21.23
CA HIS A 17 3.93 -25.79 -22.69
C HIS A 17 3.01 -24.68 -23.24
N ASN A 18 1.90 -24.37 -22.56
CA ASN A 18 1.07 -23.23 -22.89
C ASN A 18 1.72 -21.92 -22.39
N ARG A 19 2.55 -21.30 -23.24
CA ARG A 19 3.31 -20.09 -22.91
C ARG A 19 2.43 -18.95 -22.37
N ARG A 20 1.25 -18.74 -22.94
CA ARG A 20 0.33 -17.67 -22.50
C ARG A 20 -0.18 -17.94 -21.10
N GLY A 21 -0.67 -19.15 -20.85
CA GLY A 21 -1.12 -19.57 -19.51
C GLY A 21 -0.01 -19.47 -18.46
N TYR A 22 1.20 -19.88 -18.81
CA TYR A 22 2.35 -19.80 -17.90
C TYR A 22 2.74 -18.37 -17.54
N TRP A 23 2.75 -17.45 -18.50
CA TRP A 23 2.98 -16.02 -18.23
C TRP A 23 1.85 -15.38 -17.43
N SER A 24 0.59 -15.71 -17.74
CA SER A 24 -0.56 -15.24 -16.96
C SER A 24 -0.49 -15.68 -15.50
N LEU A 25 -0.03 -16.92 -15.22
CA LEU A 25 0.17 -17.39 -13.86
C LEU A 25 1.19 -16.52 -13.12
N TRP A 26 2.33 -16.21 -13.75
CA TRP A 26 3.35 -15.37 -13.11
C TRP A 26 2.88 -13.94 -12.89
N LEU A 27 2.19 -13.34 -13.86
CA LEU A 27 1.59 -12.02 -13.70
C LEU A 27 0.58 -12.01 -12.55
N PHE A 28 -0.29 -13.02 -12.50
CA PHE A 28 -1.26 -13.17 -11.42
C PHE A 28 -0.58 -13.32 -10.06
N LEU A 29 0.43 -14.21 -9.95
CA LEU A 29 1.17 -14.42 -8.70
C LEU A 29 1.89 -13.14 -8.25
N ALA A 30 2.45 -12.36 -9.18
CA ALA A 30 3.08 -11.09 -8.87
C ALA A 30 2.07 -10.08 -8.35
N LEU A 31 0.93 -9.89 -9.04
CA LEU A 31 -0.14 -8.98 -8.61
C LEU A 31 -0.73 -9.41 -7.26
N PHE A 32 -0.91 -10.71 -7.04
CA PHE A 32 -1.40 -11.25 -5.77
C PHE A 32 -0.38 -11.08 -4.64
N ALA A 33 0.91 -11.32 -4.88
CA ALA A 33 1.94 -11.07 -3.88
C ALA A 33 2.01 -9.57 -3.51
N CYS A 34 1.91 -8.67 -4.51
CA CYS A 34 1.81 -7.24 -4.27
C CYS A 34 0.57 -6.87 -3.45
N SER A 35 -0.59 -7.48 -3.72
CA SER A 35 -1.82 -7.22 -2.96
C SER A 35 -1.75 -7.74 -1.52
N LEU A 36 -1.06 -8.85 -1.27
CA LEU A 36 -0.81 -9.33 0.10
C LEU A 36 0.06 -8.34 0.90
N CYS A 37 1.05 -7.74 0.25
CA CYS A 37 1.95 -6.73 0.82
C CYS A 37 1.45 -5.29 0.61
N ALA A 38 0.14 -5.08 0.58
CA ALA A 38 -0.47 -3.79 0.27
C ALA A 38 0.01 -2.65 1.14
N GLU A 39 0.11 -2.89 2.43
CA GLU A 39 0.52 -1.90 3.43
C GLU A 39 1.98 -1.44 3.26
N LEU A 40 2.79 -2.15 2.48
CA LEU A 40 4.15 -1.74 2.13
C LEU A 40 4.21 -0.88 0.86
N ILE A 41 3.23 -1.04 -0.03
CA ILE A 41 3.17 -0.38 -1.34
C ILE A 41 2.30 0.87 -1.28
N ALA A 42 1.16 0.79 -0.60
CA ALA A 42 0.15 1.83 -0.49
C ALA A 42 -0.25 2.03 0.97
N ASN A 43 0.24 3.10 1.61
CA ASN A 43 0.01 3.38 3.02
C ASN A 43 -0.01 4.87 3.29
N ASP A 44 -0.99 5.32 4.06
CA ASP A 44 -1.14 6.70 4.52
C ASP A 44 -0.17 7.06 5.65
N LYS A 45 0.41 6.04 6.29
CA LYS A 45 1.43 6.20 7.33
C LYS A 45 2.81 5.80 6.79
N PRO A 46 3.88 6.45 7.27
CA PRO A 46 5.22 6.00 6.96
C PRO A 46 5.49 4.60 7.52
N LEU A 47 6.29 3.82 6.81
CA LEU A 47 6.70 2.48 7.20
C LEU A 47 7.57 2.52 8.46
N LEU A 48 8.47 3.50 8.52
CA LEU A 48 9.42 3.70 9.60
C LEU A 48 9.67 5.19 9.78
N VAL A 49 9.76 5.65 11.02
CA VAL A 49 10.08 7.04 11.38
C VAL A 49 11.21 7.03 12.39
N GLN A 50 12.23 7.84 12.13
CA GLN A 50 13.18 8.25 13.15
C GLN A 50 12.77 9.64 13.64
N TYR A 51 12.59 9.82 14.94
CA TYR A 51 12.30 11.12 15.53
C TYR A 51 13.10 11.30 16.83
N ARG A 52 13.92 12.35 16.90
CA ARG A 52 14.78 12.68 18.07
C ARG A 52 15.60 11.49 18.59
N GLY A 53 16.16 10.70 17.68
CA GLY A 53 17.01 9.54 18.01
C GLY A 53 16.25 8.24 18.34
N SER A 54 14.91 8.26 18.42
CA SER A 54 14.09 7.05 18.62
C SER A 54 13.44 6.59 17.32
N PHE A 55 13.32 5.28 17.15
CA PHE A 55 12.65 4.66 16.00
C PHE A 55 11.21 4.30 16.35
N TYR A 56 10.32 4.59 15.41
CA TYR A 56 8.89 4.33 15.48
C TYR A 56 8.48 3.60 14.20
N VAL A 57 7.60 2.61 14.31
CA VAL A 57 7.11 1.80 13.18
C VAL A 57 5.59 2.02 13.01
N PRO A 58 5.14 3.12 12.38
CA PRO A 58 3.71 3.46 12.29
C PRO A 58 2.87 2.46 11.50
N LEU A 59 3.52 1.69 10.62
CA LEU A 59 2.92 0.56 9.92
C LEU A 59 2.30 -0.48 10.87
N LEU A 60 2.97 -0.75 12.01
CA LEU A 60 2.55 -1.81 12.93
C LEU A 60 1.82 -1.28 14.16
N LYS A 61 2.03 -0.01 14.51
CA LYS A 61 1.50 0.60 15.73
C LYS A 61 1.01 2.01 15.46
N ASN A 62 -0.18 2.32 15.96
CA ASN A 62 -0.69 3.69 15.97
C ASN A 62 0.00 4.49 17.09
N TYR A 63 0.57 5.63 16.72
CA TYR A 63 1.17 6.59 17.66
C TYR A 63 0.28 7.82 17.75
N SER A 64 0.31 8.48 18.90
CA SER A 64 -0.40 9.76 19.10
C SER A 64 0.44 10.94 18.61
N GLU A 65 -0.20 12.04 18.21
CA GLU A 65 0.47 13.31 17.89
C GLU A 65 1.40 13.79 19.02
N THR A 66 1.02 13.58 20.28
CA THR A 66 1.87 13.88 21.45
C THR A 66 3.25 13.23 21.38
N THR A 67 3.37 12.04 20.78
CA THR A 67 4.65 11.33 20.58
C THR A 67 5.62 12.16 19.75
N PHE A 68 5.09 12.88 18.75
CA PHE A 68 5.84 13.77 17.89
C PHE A 68 5.81 15.23 18.39
N GLY A 69 5.29 15.44 19.60
CA GLY A 69 5.23 16.72 20.30
C GLY A 69 4.04 17.60 19.95
N GLY A 70 2.97 17.02 19.39
CA GLY A 70 1.66 17.67 19.27
C GLY A 70 0.96 17.84 20.62
N SER A 71 -0.12 18.62 20.59
CA SER A 71 -0.85 19.00 21.81
C SER A 71 -1.95 18.03 22.19
N PHE A 72 -2.38 17.16 21.26
CA PHE A 72 -3.56 16.31 21.41
C PHE A 72 -3.20 14.83 21.49
N ALA A 73 -3.91 14.09 22.35
CA ALA A 73 -3.79 12.64 22.49
C ALA A 73 -4.54 11.87 21.37
N THR A 74 -4.67 12.47 20.19
CA THR A 74 -5.27 11.89 18.99
C THR A 74 -4.24 11.07 18.22
N ALA A 75 -4.71 10.19 17.33
CA ALA A 75 -3.85 9.46 16.41
C ALA A 75 -3.11 10.45 15.51
N ALA A 76 -1.81 10.23 15.31
CA ALA A 76 -0.99 11.08 14.46
C ALA A 76 -1.44 11.01 13.00
N ASP A 77 -1.82 12.16 12.43
CA ASP A 77 -2.05 12.33 11.01
C ASP A 77 -0.74 12.69 10.30
N TYR A 78 -0.13 11.70 9.63
CA TYR A 78 1.13 11.89 8.94
C TYR A 78 0.98 12.64 7.60
N GLN A 79 -0.25 12.84 7.11
CA GLN A 79 -0.51 13.66 5.93
C GLN A 79 -0.56 15.15 6.25
N ASP A 80 -0.71 15.52 7.53
CA ASP A 80 -0.68 16.92 7.97
C ASP A 80 0.68 17.58 7.63
N PRO A 81 0.69 18.67 6.84
CA PRO A 81 1.90 19.43 6.55
C PRO A 81 2.68 19.85 7.80
N TRP A 82 2.00 20.13 8.92
CA TRP A 82 2.65 20.49 10.17
C TRP A 82 3.46 19.33 10.74
N LEU A 83 2.88 18.12 10.79
CA LEU A 83 3.59 16.94 11.30
C LEU A 83 4.73 16.54 10.35
N GLN A 84 4.51 16.60 9.03
CA GLN A 84 5.55 16.30 8.04
C GLN A 84 6.77 17.20 8.19
N LYS A 85 6.56 18.52 8.32
CA LYS A 85 7.64 19.48 8.54
C LYS A 85 8.38 19.16 9.83
N ARG A 86 7.65 18.87 10.91
CA ARG A 86 8.24 18.57 12.21
C ARG A 86 9.07 17.28 12.22
N LEU A 87 8.60 16.25 11.53
CA LEU A 87 9.33 15.00 11.34
C LEU A 87 10.61 15.23 10.53
N ALA A 88 10.55 16.05 9.48
CA ALA A 88 11.72 16.41 8.67
C ALA A 88 12.76 17.23 9.46
N ASP A 89 12.30 18.14 10.33
CA ASP A 89 13.19 18.99 11.14
C ASP A 89 13.92 18.21 12.26
N ASN A 90 13.37 17.08 12.72
CA ASN A 90 13.87 16.34 13.88
C ASN A 90 14.15 14.86 13.58
N GLY A 91 14.26 14.49 12.30
CA GLY A 91 14.48 13.12 11.88
C GLY A 91 14.10 12.87 10.42
N TRP A 92 13.62 11.66 10.14
CA TRP A 92 13.22 11.25 8.79
C TRP A 92 12.12 10.21 8.84
N ALA A 93 11.42 10.05 7.72
CA ALA A 93 10.36 9.07 7.55
C ALA A 93 10.56 8.31 6.23
N LEU A 94 10.50 6.97 6.30
CA LEU A 94 10.46 6.09 5.14
C LEU A 94 8.99 5.86 4.78
N TRP A 95 8.61 6.26 3.58
CA TRP A 95 7.24 6.18 3.08
C TRP A 95 7.04 5.01 2.14
N ALA A 96 5.79 4.53 2.06
CA ALA A 96 5.37 3.69 0.95
C ALA A 96 5.39 4.49 -0.37
N PRO A 97 5.59 3.85 -1.54
CA PRO A 97 5.53 4.50 -2.84
C PRO A 97 4.22 5.27 -3.07
N VAL A 98 3.10 4.68 -2.68
CA VAL A 98 1.77 5.33 -2.69
C VAL A 98 1.46 5.73 -1.25
N ARG A 99 1.25 7.02 -1.01
CA ARG A 99 1.04 7.58 0.34
C ARG A 99 -0.43 7.59 0.78
N PHE A 100 -1.22 6.65 0.26
CA PHE A 100 -2.66 6.53 0.53
C PHE A 100 -2.98 5.10 0.93
N GLY A 101 -3.74 4.93 2.01
CA GLY A 101 -4.27 3.64 2.45
C GLY A 101 -5.62 3.32 1.81
N ALA A 102 -6.20 2.18 2.19
CA ALA A 102 -7.47 1.69 1.65
C ALA A 102 -8.65 2.66 1.86
N THR A 103 -8.65 3.41 2.96
CA THR A 103 -9.75 4.30 3.37
C THR A 103 -9.35 5.77 3.40
N THR A 104 -8.15 6.11 2.95
CA THR A 104 -7.63 7.48 2.97
C THR A 104 -8.26 8.29 1.84
N ILE A 105 -8.65 9.53 2.15
CA ILE A 105 -9.18 10.50 1.20
C ILE A 105 -8.11 11.56 0.95
N ASN A 106 -7.86 11.88 -0.32
CA ASN A 106 -6.91 12.94 -0.68
C ASN A 106 -7.59 14.31 -0.64
N PHE A 107 -7.58 14.97 0.51
CA PHE A 107 -8.14 16.32 0.67
C PHE A 107 -7.26 17.44 0.07
N ALA A 108 -6.02 17.14 -0.32
CA ALA A 108 -5.04 18.12 -0.77
C ALA A 108 -4.99 18.30 -2.30
N THR A 109 -6.02 17.85 -3.02
CA THR A 109 -6.07 17.89 -4.48
C THR A 109 -6.70 19.19 -5.00
N ASP A 110 -6.11 19.78 -6.05
CA ASP A 110 -6.58 21.03 -6.68
C ASP A 110 -7.73 20.84 -7.69
N ALA A 111 -8.18 19.60 -7.90
CA ALA A 111 -9.19 19.21 -8.87
C ALA A 111 -10.45 18.62 -8.20
N PRO A 112 -11.65 18.77 -8.78
CA PRO A 112 -12.83 18.12 -8.24
C PRO A 112 -12.72 16.59 -8.34
N PHE A 113 -13.38 15.88 -7.42
CA PHE A 113 -13.49 14.43 -7.50
C PHE A 113 -14.61 14.01 -8.45
N PRO A 114 -14.45 12.91 -9.21
CA PRO A 114 -13.22 12.12 -9.38
C PRO A 114 -12.14 12.88 -10.17
N SER A 115 -10.89 12.80 -9.73
CA SER A 115 -9.76 13.48 -10.38
C SER A 115 -8.99 12.55 -11.32
N PRO A 116 -8.43 13.06 -12.44
CA PRO A 116 -7.61 12.25 -13.35
C PRO A 116 -6.29 11.79 -12.69
N PRO A 117 -5.57 10.84 -13.32
CA PRO A 117 -4.23 10.42 -12.89
C PRO A 117 -3.27 11.60 -12.68
N SER A 118 -2.52 11.55 -11.57
CA SER A 118 -1.56 12.57 -11.17
C SER A 118 -0.30 11.96 -10.54
N GLY A 119 0.72 12.78 -10.27
CA GLY A 119 1.93 12.33 -9.59
C GLY A 119 1.69 11.85 -8.15
N GLN A 120 0.63 12.35 -7.49
CA GLN A 120 0.21 11.90 -6.16
C GLN A 120 -0.68 10.66 -6.25
N ASN A 121 -1.68 10.67 -7.13
CA ASN A 121 -2.62 9.58 -7.34
C ASN A 121 -2.42 8.98 -8.73
N TRP A 122 -1.62 7.91 -8.84
CA TRP A 122 -1.14 7.40 -10.13
C TRP A 122 -2.25 6.92 -11.07
N LEU A 123 -3.40 6.53 -10.54
CA LEU A 123 -4.59 6.15 -11.31
C LEU A 123 -5.79 7.10 -11.09
N GLY A 124 -5.55 8.24 -10.43
CA GLY A 124 -6.58 9.22 -10.09
C GLY A 124 -7.32 8.90 -8.80
N THR A 125 -8.40 9.62 -8.55
CA THR A 125 -9.27 9.44 -7.38
C THR A 125 -10.68 9.00 -7.79
N ASP A 126 -11.37 8.32 -6.89
CA ASP A 126 -12.78 7.99 -7.07
C ASP A 126 -13.70 9.19 -6.73
N ALA A 127 -15.02 8.99 -6.84
CA ALA A 127 -16.00 10.05 -6.55
C ALA A 127 -15.95 10.58 -5.10
N ASN A 128 -15.34 9.83 -4.17
CA ASN A 128 -15.20 10.20 -2.76
C ASN A 128 -13.80 10.74 -2.43
N GLY A 129 -12.92 10.91 -3.44
CA GLY A 129 -11.55 11.39 -3.26
C GLY A 129 -10.55 10.34 -2.77
N GLY A 130 -10.90 9.06 -2.76
CA GLY A 130 -9.97 7.97 -2.42
C GLY A 130 -9.06 7.61 -3.59
N ASP A 131 -7.82 7.22 -3.29
CA ASP A 131 -6.85 6.79 -4.31
C ASP A 131 -7.28 5.47 -4.97
N VAL A 132 -7.38 5.47 -6.30
CA VAL A 132 -7.85 4.32 -7.08
C VAL A 132 -6.85 3.16 -7.03
N LEU A 133 -5.54 3.44 -7.11
CA LEU A 133 -4.51 2.41 -7.12
C LEU A 133 -4.44 1.67 -5.79
N ALA A 134 -4.45 2.41 -4.68
CA ALA A 134 -4.50 1.85 -3.33
C ALA A 134 -5.73 0.94 -3.19
N ARG A 135 -6.92 1.44 -3.53
CA ARG A 135 -8.18 0.68 -3.41
C ARG A 135 -8.19 -0.59 -4.26
N ILE A 136 -7.69 -0.54 -5.50
CA ILE A 136 -7.54 -1.74 -6.33
C ILE A 136 -6.62 -2.75 -5.64
N LEU A 137 -5.49 -2.31 -5.11
CA LEU A 137 -4.49 -3.19 -4.53
C LEU A 137 -5.00 -3.87 -3.25
N TYR A 138 -5.65 -3.12 -2.34
CA TYR A 138 -6.31 -3.69 -1.15
C TYR A 138 -7.53 -4.54 -1.51
N GLY A 139 -8.36 -4.09 -2.45
CA GLY A 139 -9.55 -4.81 -2.89
C GLY A 139 -9.21 -6.16 -3.55
N THR A 140 -8.16 -6.19 -4.38
CA THR A 140 -7.67 -7.42 -5.03
C THR A 140 -7.34 -8.51 -4.01
N ARG A 141 -6.72 -8.14 -2.87
CA ARG A 141 -6.44 -9.09 -1.78
C ARG A 141 -7.71 -9.71 -1.24
N ILE A 142 -8.71 -8.88 -0.92
CA ILE A 142 -9.99 -9.34 -0.35
C ILE A 142 -10.71 -10.25 -1.35
N SER A 143 -10.82 -9.82 -2.61
CA SER A 143 -11.50 -10.59 -3.66
C SER A 143 -10.88 -11.97 -3.91
N ILE A 144 -9.55 -12.10 -3.81
CA ILE A 144 -8.88 -13.40 -4.06
C ILE A 144 -8.92 -14.30 -2.82
N LEU A 145 -8.81 -13.74 -1.61
CA LEU A 145 -8.79 -14.54 -0.37
C LEU A 145 -10.17 -15.04 0.06
N PHE A 146 -11.23 -14.27 -0.23
CA PHE A 146 -12.61 -14.57 0.18
C PHE A 146 -13.53 -14.97 -0.97
N GLY A 147 -13.03 -14.99 -2.21
CA GLY A 147 -13.80 -15.27 -3.42
C GLY A 147 -14.53 -16.61 -3.43
#